data_AF-A0A502KRS8-F1
#
_entry.id   AF-A0A502KRS8-F1
#
_cell.length_a   1.000
_cell.length_b   1.000
_cell.length_c   1.000
_cell.angle_alpha   90.00
_cell.angle_beta   90.00
_cell.angle_gamma   90.00
#
_symmetry.space_group_name_H-M   'P 1'
#
loop_
_entity.id
_entity.type
_entity.pdbx_description
1 polymer ?
#
loop_
_entity_poly.entity_id
_entity_poly.type
_entity_poly.pdbx_seq_one_letter_code
_entity_poly.pdbx_strand_id
1 'polypeptide(L)'
;MKKNTSQFYRIIPFLFCLVTFASQANLSFEKIILNEITKMYMSSMTFIFLNQPLINQKGGNKEALFGDKFIDNIKATYQQKHNEEFPLLDHKLKQLLVQSMVEVMEDNKMLFNDEDIGFKGIIPAIFAAQLSAKLATKGIGLKIKFTRTKEDIRNVLNIPDQWESKVMAKIIEKPEIYYDEQAIINDKPAYRQFTPLPMAPYCLKCHGSMEHNPLNAGKDKEEWTNIDMTGFEMENWTLNDFGGGVSISIEKSVLE
;
A
#
# COMPACT_ATOMS: atom_id res chain seq x y z
N MET A 1 7.84 -90.33 5.42
CA MET A 1 8.61 -89.37 6.22
C MET A 1 8.12 -87.96 5.89
N LYS A 2 7.29 -87.37 6.76
CA LYS A 2 6.70 -86.03 6.58
C LYS A 2 7.79 -84.97 6.84
N LYS A 3 8.15 -84.18 5.83
CA LYS A 3 9.01 -83.00 5.98
C LYS A 3 8.10 -81.79 6.29
N ASN A 4 8.27 -81.26 7.50
CA ASN A 4 7.76 -79.95 7.93
C ASN A 4 8.47 -78.85 7.13
N THR A 5 7.72 -78.06 6.38
CA THR A 5 8.18 -76.79 5.81
C THR A 5 7.61 -75.65 6.66
N SER A 6 8.46 -75.01 7.46
CA SER A 6 8.08 -73.81 8.21
C SER A 6 7.95 -72.62 7.26
N GLN A 7 6.77 -71.99 7.25
CA GLN A 7 6.56 -70.70 6.61
C GLN A 7 7.36 -69.61 7.34
N PHE A 8 8.32 -69.00 6.66
CA PHE A 8 8.91 -67.72 7.07
C PHE A 8 8.00 -66.59 6.58
N TYR A 9 7.21 -66.02 7.48
CA TYR A 9 6.51 -64.75 7.21
C TYR A 9 7.50 -63.60 7.34
N ARG A 10 7.74 -62.90 6.22
CA ARG A 10 8.44 -61.61 6.18
C ARG A 10 7.58 -60.55 6.88
N ILE A 11 8.05 -60.04 8.01
CA ILE A 11 7.50 -58.83 8.62
C ILE A 11 8.18 -57.64 7.92
N ILE A 12 7.46 -56.99 7.01
CA ILE A 12 7.85 -55.69 6.45
C ILE A 12 7.40 -54.64 7.47
N PRO A 13 8.27 -53.77 8.00
CA PRO A 13 7.82 -52.70 8.87
C PRO A 13 7.06 -51.69 8.01
N PHE A 14 5.76 -51.56 8.27
CA PHE A 14 4.96 -50.46 7.75
C PHE A 14 5.48 -49.18 8.41
N LEU A 15 6.32 -48.44 7.69
CA LEU A 15 6.78 -47.12 8.11
C LEU A 15 5.55 -46.21 8.13
N PHE A 16 5.02 -45.96 9.33
CA PHE A 16 3.93 -45.02 9.54
C PHE A 16 4.47 -43.64 9.17
N CYS A 17 4.19 -43.20 7.95
CA CYS A 17 4.52 -41.85 7.49
C CYS A 17 3.63 -40.91 8.31
N LEU A 18 4.19 -40.34 9.38
CA LEU A 18 3.61 -39.22 10.10
C LEU A 18 3.43 -38.09 9.09
N VAL A 19 2.21 -37.95 8.58
CA VAL A 19 1.79 -36.77 7.84
C VAL A 19 1.86 -35.62 8.84
N THR A 20 2.94 -34.86 8.80
CA THR A 20 3.05 -33.59 9.48
C THR A 20 2.04 -32.66 8.84
N PHE A 21 0.92 -32.45 9.51
CA PHE A 21 0.05 -31.32 9.19
C PHE A 21 0.90 -30.06 9.30
N ALA A 22 1.18 -29.43 8.16
CA ALA A 22 1.75 -28.10 8.15
C ALA A 22 0.83 -27.19 8.97
N SER A 23 1.36 -26.64 10.07
CA SER A 23 0.69 -25.61 10.84
C SER A 23 0.36 -24.46 9.89
N GLN A 24 -0.92 -24.25 9.59
CA GLN A 24 -1.38 -22.96 9.09
C GLN A 24 -1.02 -21.95 10.18
N ALA A 25 -0.05 -21.08 9.90
CA ALA A 25 0.37 -20.03 10.82
C ALA A 25 -0.86 -19.14 11.08
N ASN A 26 -1.48 -19.29 12.25
CA ASN A 26 -2.59 -18.44 12.65
C ASN A 26 -2.00 -17.05 12.90
N LEU A 27 -2.33 -16.07 12.06
CA LEU A 27 -1.85 -14.71 12.23
C LEU A 27 -2.41 -14.14 13.55
N SER A 28 -1.58 -13.40 14.30
CA SER A 28 -2.07 -12.70 15.48
C SER A 28 -3.07 -11.60 15.08
N PHE A 29 -3.97 -11.23 15.99
CA PHE A 29 -5.00 -10.23 15.74
C PHE A 29 -4.41 -8.90 15.22
N GLU A 30 -3.28 -8.48 15.77
CA GLU A 30 -2.61 -7.22 15.42
C GLU A 30 -2.04 -7.27 14.00
N LYS A 31 -1.52 -8.43 13.59
CA LYS A 31 -1.08 -8.65 12.20
C LYS A 31 -2.26 -8.67 11.24
N ILE A 32 -3.41 -9.21 11.64
CA ILE A 32 -4.63 -9.16 10.81
C ILE A 32 -5.05 -7.71 10.60
N ILE A 33 -5.20 -6.93 11.68
CA ILE A 33 -5.60 -5.52 11.60
C ILE A 33 -4.60 -4.68 10.78
N LEU A 34 -3.29 -4.86 10.99
CA LEU A 34 -2.25 -4.18 10.20
C LEU A 34 -2.35 -4.49 8.71
N ASN A 35 -2.55 -5.77 8.35
CA ASN A 35 -2.68 -6.19 6.97
C ASN A 35 -3.94 -5.62 6.31
N GLU A 36 -5.09 -5.71 6.98
CA GLU A 36 -6.35 -5.17 6.49
C GLU A 36 -6.25 -3.67 6.25
N ILE A 37 -5.78 -2.90 7.25
CA ILE A 37 -5.59 -1.45 7.14
C ILE A 37 -4.63 -1.11 5.99
N THR A 38 -3.53 -1.86 5.84
CA THR A 38 -2.58 -1.64 4.75
C THR A 38 -3.22 -1.86 3.38
N LYS A 39 -3.94 -2.97 3.19
CA LYS A 39 -4.62 -3.27 1.92
C LYS A 39 -5.74 -2.27 1.62
N MET A 40 -6.53 -1.87 2.63
CA MET A 40 -7.55 -0.82 2.50
C MET A 40 -6.93 0.51 2.01
N TYR A 41 -5.84 0.94 2.65
CA TYR A 41 -5.09 2.13 2.27
C TYR A 41 -4.48 2.03 0.86
N MET A 42 -3.83 0.92 0.52
CA MET A 42 -3.27 0.73 -0.82
C MET A 42 -4.35 0.68 -1.90
N SER A 43 -5.55 0.21 -1.57
CA SER A 43 -6.70 0.18 -2.48
C SER A 43 -7.22 1.60 -2.76
N SER A 44 -7.30 2.48 -1.75
CA SER A 44 -7.65 3.88 -1.99
C SER A 44 -6.60 4.58 -2.85
N MET A 45 -5.31 4.33 -2.59
CA MET A 45 -4.22 4.87 -3.40
C MET A 45 -4.32 4.42 -4.86
N THR A 46 -4.64 3.14 -5.09
CA THR A 46 -4.85 2.58 -6.43
C THR A 46 -6.05 3.25 -7.11
N PHE A 47 -7.16 3.44 -6.40
CA PHE A 47 -8.33 4.12 -6.95
C PHE A 47 -8.02 5.57 -7.37
N ILE A 48 -7.38 6.36 -6.49
CA ILE A 48 -6.95 7.73 -6.80
C ILE A 48 -6.01 7.76 -8.01
N PHE A 49 -5.12 6.77 -8.12
CA PHE A 49 -4.22 6.65 -9.25
C PHE A 49 -5.01 6.41 -10.56
N LEU A 50 -5.86 5.38 -10.60
CA LEU A 50 -6.58 4.99 -11.82
C LEU A 50 -7.58 6.06 -12.27
N ASN A 51 -8.07 6.88 -11.34
CA ASN A 51 -9.06 7.92 -11.59
C ASN A 51 -8.45 9.32 -11.76
N GLN A 52 -7.15 9.43 -12.04
CA GLN A 52 -6.55 10.72 -12.42
C GLN A 52 -7.27 11.43 -13.59
N PRO A 53 -7.77 10.73 -14.64
CA PRO A 53 -8.58 11.38 -15.66
C PRO A 53 -9.87 12.02 -15.10
N LEU A 54 -10.58 11.34 -14.19
CA LEU A 54 -11.79 11.86 -13.55
C LEU A 54 -11.48 13.03 -12.61
N ILE A 55 -10.41 12.91 -11.81
CA ILE A 55 -9.94 13.96 -10.90
C ILE A 55 -9.64 15.24 -11.68
N ASN A 56 -8.91 15.12 -12.79
CA ASN A 56 -8.47 16.24 -13.64
C ASN A 56 -9.49 16.64 -14.72
N GLN A 57 -10.65 15.99 -14.80
CA GLN A 57 -11.70 16.34 -15.76
C GLN A 57 -12.20 17.76 -15.51
N LYS A 58 -12.40 18.54 -16.59
CA LYS A 58 -13.12 19.82 -16.52
C LYS A 58 -14.63 19.56 -16.50
N GLY A 59 -15.33 20.12 -15.51
CA GLY A 59 -16.77 19.90 -15.31
C GLY A 59 -17.16 18.43 -15.16
N GLY A 60 -18.42 18.12 -15.45
CA GLY A 60 -18.96 16.75 -15.45
C GLY A 60 -19.29 16.18 -14.07
N ASN A 61 -19.74 14.92 -14.04
CA ASN A 61 -20.11 14.24 -12.80
C ASN A 61 -18.88 13.63 -12.13
N LYS A 62 -18.56 14.12 -10.93
CA LYS A 62 -17.44 13.65 -10.09
C LYS A 62 -17.89 12.94 -8.82
N GLU A 63 -19.17 12.57 -8.69
CA GLU A 63 -19.73 11.94 -7.48
C GLU A 63 -19.01 10.64 -7.07
N ALA A 64 -18.38 9.93 -8.02
CA ALA A 64 -17.57 8.76 -7.73
C ALA A 64 -16.35 9.03 -6.82
N LEU A 65 -15.96 10.29 -6.66
CA LEU A 65 -14.86 10.72 -5.79
C LEU A 65 -15.30 11.04 -4.35
N PHE A 66 -16.60 11.00 -4.05
CA PHE A 66 -17.16 11.55 -2.81
C PHE A 66 -18.06 10.55 -2.05
N GLY A 67 -18.23 10.79 -0.75
CA GLY A 67 -19.14 10.05 0.14
C GLY A 67 -19.12 8.53 -0.01
N ASP A 68 -20.30 7.92 0.01
CA ASP A 68 -20.47 6.46 -0.06
C ASP A 68 -20.01 5.87 -1.39
N LYS A 69 -20.18 6.60 -2.51
CA LYS A 69 -19.71 6.15 -3.82
C LYS A 69 -18.19 5.98 -3.84
N PHE A 70 -17.45 6.87 -3.18
CA PHE A 70 -16.01 6.73 -3.03
C PHE A 70 -15.64 5.47 -2.23
N ILE A 71 -16.35 5.22 -1.12
CA ILE A 71 -16.14 4.01 -0.32
C ILE A 71 -16.39 2.75 -1.16
N ASP A 72 -17.49 2.70 -1.91
CA ASP A 72 -17.83 1.54 -2.74
C ASP A 72 -16.81 1.31 -3.86
N ASN A 73 -16.27 2.38 -4.44
CA ASN A 73 -15.19 2.28 -5.41
C ASN A 73 -13.87 1.76 -4.79
N ILE A 74 -13.56 2.14 -3.55
CA ILE A 74 -12.41 1.58 -2.82
C ILE A 74 -12.64 0.08 -2.57
N LYS A 75 -13.84 -0.34 -2.16
CA LYS A 75 -14.18 -1.76 -1.97
C LYS A 75 -14.02 -2.57 -3.26
N ALA A 76 -14.51 -2.04 -4.38
CA ALA A 76 -14.34 -2.67 -5.68
C ALA A 76 -12.86 -2.79 -6.08
N THR A 77 -12.08 -1.73 -5.85
CA THR A 77 -10.64 -1.71 -6.11
C THR A 77 -9.92 -2.74 -5.23
N TYR A 78 -10.30 -2.84 -3.95
CA TYR A 78 -9.76 -3.83 -3.01
C TYR A 78 -10.02 -5.24 -3.50
N GLN A 79 -11.27 -5.57 -3.84
CA GLN A 79 -11.65 -6.89 -4.34
C GLN A 79 -10.85 -7.25 -5.60
N GLN A 80 -10.73 -6.33 -6.55
CA GLN A 80 -9.99 -6.56 -7.78
C GLN A 80 -8.49 -6.79 -7.53
N LYS A 81 -7.89 -6.02 -6.61
CA LYS A 81 -6.44 -6.06 -6.34
C LYS A 81 -6.03 -7.26 -5.50
N HIS A 82 -6.86 -7.65 -4.53
CA HIS A 82 -6.52 -8.63 -3.52
C HIS A 82 -7.24 -9.97 -3.70
N ASN A 83 -8.28 -10.03 -4.53
CA ASN A 83 -9.15 -11.20 -4.68
C ASN A 83 -9.72 -11.68 -3.32
N GLU A 84 -10.06 -10.71 -2.47
CA GLU A 84 -10.55 -10.87 -1.10
C GLU A 84 -11.68 -9.87 -0.88
N GLU A 85 -12.69 -10.24 -0.07
CA GLU A 85 -13.73 -9.30 0.33
C GLU A 85 -13.14 -8.14 1.13
N PHE A 86 -13.74 -6.96 0.97
CA PHE A 86 -13.32 -5.80 1.75
C PHE A 86 -13.57 -6.05 3.24
N PRO A 87 -12.57 -5.79 4.12
CA PRO A 87 -12.69 -6.07 5.54
C PRO A 87 -13.92 -5.41 6.17
N LEU A 88 -14.58 -6.14 7.08
CA LEU A 88 -15.65 -5.57 7.89
C LEU A 88 -15.10 -4.39 8.70
N LEU A 89 -15.91 -3.34 8.86
CA LEU A 89 -15.58 -2.17 9.67
C LEU A 89 -15.89 -2.43 11.15
N ASP A 90 -15.45 -3.59 11.65
CA ASP A 90 -15.67 -4.10 13.01
C ASP A 90 -14.68 -3.53 14.05
N HIS A 91 -13.62 -2.86 13.59
CA HIS A 91 -12.66 -2.18 14.44
C HIS A 91 -12.68 -0.66 14.25
N LYS A 92 -12.53 0.10 15.35
CA LYS A 92 -12.58 1.57 15.33
C LYS A 92 -11.55 2.19 14.38
N LEU A 93 -10.35 1.61 14.30
CA LEU A 93 -9.31 2.07 13.38
C LEU A 93 -9.71 1.93 11.91
N LYS A 94 -10.39 0.83 11.52
CA LYS A 94 -10.86 0.63 10.14
C LYS A 94 -11.94 1.67 9.79
N GLN A 95 -12.87 1.92 10.72
CA GLN A 95 -13.91 2.94 10.57
C GLN A 95 -13.30 4.34 10.39
N LEU A 96 -12.37 4.72 11.28
CA LEU A 96 -11.73 6.03 11.24
C LEU A 96 -10.83 6.20 10.01
N LEU A 97 -10.19 5.13 9.53
CA LEU A 97 -9.43 5.14 8.29
C LEU A 97 -10.33 5.48 7.11
N VAL A 98 -11.42 4.72 6.90
CA VAL A 98 -12.35 4.95 5.79
C VAL A 98 -13.00 6.34 5.88
N GLN A 99 -13.42 6.73 7.08
CA GLN A 99 -13.94 8.08 7.32
C GLN A 99 -12.91 9.15 6.92
N SER A 100 -11.66 9.00 7.34
CA SER A 100 -10.60 9.98 7.03
C SER A 100 -10.29 10.03 5.53
N MET A 101 -10.39 8.91 4.81
CA MET A 101 -10.25 8.89 3.35
C MET A 101 -11.35 9.72 2.67
N VAL A 102 -12.60 9.57 3.10
CA VAL A 102 -13.74 10.38 2.59
C VAL A 102 -13.51 11.86 2.91
N GLU A 103 -13.16 12.19 4.15
CA GLU A 103 -12.91 13.56 4.56
C GLU A 103 -11.80 14.21 3.71
N VAL A 104 -10.72 13.51 3.38
CA VAL A 104 -9.68 14.03 2.46
C VAL A 104 -10.27 14.39 1.09
N MET A 105 -11.13 13.53 0.53
CA MET A 105 -11.73 13.82 -0.77
C MET A 105 -12.71 15.00 -0.70
N GLU A 106 -13.54 15.07 0.34
CA GLU A 106 -14.48 16.17 0.55
C GLU A 106 -13.76 17.51 0.78
N ASP A 107 -12.64 17.52 1.52
CA ASP A 107 -11.84 18.72 1.75
C ASP A 107 -11.30 19.30 0.42
N ASN A 108 -11.07 18.44 -0.59
CA ASN A 108 -10.61 18.85 -1.92
C ASN A 108 -11.76 19.06 -2.94
N LYS A 109 -13.02 18.98 -2.51
CA LYS A 109 -14.19 19.07 -3.40
C LYS A 109 -14.24 20.36 -4.22
N MET A 110 -13.87 21.49 -3.60
CA MET A 110 -13.81 22.77 -4.30
C MET A 110 -12.79 22.72 -5.45
N LEU A 111 -11.57 22.22 -5.17
CA LEU A 111 -10.50 22.06 -6.16
C LEU A 111 -10.89 21.12 -7.30
N PHE A 112 -11.55 20.00 -6.98
CA PHE A 112 -12.02 19.04 -7.98
C PHE A 112 -13.03 19.62 -8.96
N ASN A 113 -13.87 20.57 -8.50
CA ASN A 113 -14.91 21.21 -9.31
C ASN A 113 -14.49 22.56 -9.91
N ASP A 114 -13.30 23.05 -9.60
CA ASP A 114 -12.74 24.26 -10.21
C ASP A 114 -12.56 24.03 -11.73
N GLU A 115 -13.09 24.89 -12.59
CA GLU A 115 -13.00 24.67 -14.04
C GLU A 115 -11.77 25.30 -14.69
N ASP A 116 -11.08 26.16 -13.96
CA ASP A 116 -9.91 26.90 -14.42
C ASP A 116 -8.60 26.14 -14.16
N ILE A 117 -8.64 25.18 -13.24
CA ILE A 117 -7.49 24.32 -12.93
C ILE A 117 -7.61 22.98 -13.67
N GLY A 118 -6.73 22.73 -14.65
CA GLY A 118 -6.68 21.45 -15.37
C GLY A 118 -6.13 20.31 -14.50
N PHE A 119 -4.87 20.39 -14.10
CA PHE A 119 -4.26 19.42 -13.19
C PHE A 119 -4.54 19.80 -11.74
N LYS A 120 -5.33 18.97 -11.05
CA LYS A 120 -5.78 19.22 -9.67
C LYS A 120 -4.70 19.00 -8.62
N GLY A 121 -3.61 18.34 -8.96
CA GLY A 121 -2.54 18.04 -8.00
C GLY A 121 -2.87 16.96 -6.96
N ILE A 122 -4.09 16.41 -6.93
CA ILE A 122 -4.44 15.30 -6.01
C ILE A 122 -4.04 13.95 -6.64
N ILE A 123 -2.74 13.72 -6.63
CA ILE A 123 -2.14 12.42 -6.94
C ILE A 123 -2.10 11.54 -5.68
N PRO A 124 -1.82 10.23 -5.79
CA PRO A 124 -1.79 9.35 -4.62
C PRO A 124 -0.84 9.83 -3.52
N ALA A 125 0.35 10.35 -3.85
CA ALA A 125 1.29 10.85 -2.84
C ALA A 125 0.73 12.04 -2.03
N ILE A 126 -0.04 12.93 -2.67
CA ILE A 126 -0.68 14.07 -2.00
C ILE A 126 -1.87 13.61 -1.17
N PHE A 127 -2.70 12.71 -1.70
CA PHE A 127 -3.78 12.07 -0.95
C PHE A 127 -3.25 11.36 0.31
N ALA A 128 -2.16 10.59 0.18
CA ALA A 128 -1.49 9.93 1.28
C ALA A 128 -1.01 10.93 2.33
N ALA A 129 -0.34 12.01 1.92
CA ALA A 129 0.13 13.04 2.85
C ALA A 129 -1.02 13.71 3.62
N GLN A 130 -2.11 14.05 2.93
CA GLN A 130 -3.31 14.62 3.55
C GLN A 130 -3.98 13.62 4.52
N LEU A 131 -4.09 12.35 4.13
CA LEU A 131 -4.63 11.30 4.98
C LEU A 131 -3.78 11.10 6.24
N SER A 132 -2.45 11.00 6.10
CA SER A 132 -1.53 10.85 7.22
C SER A 132 -1.61 12.03 8.20
N ALA A 133 -1.67 13.27 7.68
CA ALA A 133 -1.83 14.46 8.51
C ALA A 133 -3.16 14.47 9.27
N LYS A 134 -4.24 14.04 8.61
CA LYS A 134 -5.57 13.95 9.21
C LYS A 134 -5.64 12.89 10.30
N LEU A 135 -5.09 11.69 10.07
CA LEU A 135 -5.01 10.62 11.07
C LEU A 135 -4.18 11.06 12.28
N ALA A 136 -3.05 11.73 12.06
CA ALA A 136 -2.22 12.28 13.12
C ALA A 136 -2.99 13.32 13.97
N THR A 137 -3.72 14.22 13.32
CA THR A 137 -4.54 15.24 14.00
C THR A 137 -5.66 14.62 14.85
N LYS A 138 -6.26 13.52 14.39
CA LYS A 138 -7.29 12.79 15.16
C LYS A 138 -6.70 12.03 16.35
N GLY A 139 -5.39 11.81 16.41
CA GLY A 139 -4.72 11.18 17.56
C GLY A 139 -5.12 9.72 17.81
N ILE A 140 -5.47 8.98 16.76
CA ILE A 140 -6.13 7.67 16.88
C ILE A 140 -5.16 6.50 17.09
N GLY A 141 -3.87 6.79 17.27
CA GLY A 141 -2.82 5.78 17.39
C GLY A 141 -2.47 5.04 16.10
N LEU A 142 -2.99 5.45 14.93
CA LEU A 142 -2.65 4.92 13.61
C LEU A 142 -1.78 5.92 12.86
N LYS A 143 -0.60 5.49 12.43
CA LYS A 143 0.30 6.25 11.54
C LYS A 143 0.51 5.48 10.26
N ILE A 144 0.38 6.18 9.14
CA ILE A 144 0.66 5.67 7.80
C ILE A 144 1.73 6.56 7.18
N LYS A 145 2.75 5.95 6.58
CA LYS A 145 3.81 6.67 5.88
C LYS A 145 4.16 5.95 4.59
N PHE A 146 4.13 6.66 3.48
CA PHE A 146 4.69 6.18 2.22
C PHE A 146 6.14 6.66 2.13
N THR A 147 7.10 5.74 2.12
CA THR A 147 8.54 6.05 2.24
C THR A 147 9.36 5.28 1.21
N ARG A 148 10.57 5.77 0.96
CA ARG A 148 11.59 5.20 0.07
C ARG A 148 12.98 5.44 0.69
N THR A 149 14.04 4.91 0.07
CA THR A 149 15.44 5.29 0.33
C THR A 149 15.60 6.81 0.44
N LYS A 150 16.50 7.25 1.33
CA LYS A 150 16.65 8.65 1.72
C LYS A 150 17.08 9.54 0.54
N GLU A 151 17.84 8.95 -0.38
CA GLU A 151 18.41 9.63 -1.54
C GLU A 151 17.35 9.92 -2.62
N ASP A 152 16.27 9.13 -2.64
CA ASP A 152 15.24 9.16 -3.69
C ASP A 152 13.86 9.64 -3.19
N ILE A 153 13.77 10.16 -1.97
CA ILE A 153 12.50 10.61 -1.39
C ILE A 153 12.25 12.08 -1.70
N ARG A 154 11.17 12.38 -2.44
CA ARG A 154 10.78 13.77 -2.74
C ARG A 154 10.22 14.52 -1.54
N ASN A 155 9.38 13.87 -0.74
CA ASN A 155 8.77 14.49 0.44
C ASN A 155 9.62 14.24 1.68
N VAL A 156 10.27 15.28 2.19
CA VAL A 156 11.14 15.21 3.38
C VAL A 156 10.42 14.72 4.65
N LEU A 157 9.10 14.92 4.76
CA LEU A 157 8.31 14.40 5.89
C LEU A 157 8.18 12.88 5.86
N ASN A 158 8.48 12.27 4.71
CA ASN A 158 8.44 10.83 4.49
C ASN A 158 9.84 10.19 4.51
N ILE A 159 10.88 10.90 4.98
CA ILE A 159 12.21 10.30 5.15
C ILE A 159 12.11 9.05 6.03
N PRO A 160 12.80 7.95 5.66
CA PRO A 160 12.78 6.73 6.44
C PRO A 160 13.51 6.89 7.77
N ASP A 161 13.01 6.23 8.81
CA ASP A 161 13.78 6.05 10.03
C ASP A 161 14.77 4.89 9.93
N GLN A 162 15.50 4.62 11.01
CA GLN A 162 16.51 3.56 11.04
C GLN A 162 15.92 2.17 10.80
N TRP A 163 14.71 1.88 11.28
CA TRP A 163 14.07 0.58 11.09
C TRP A 163 13.63 0.41 9.65
N GLU A 164 12.96 1.41 9.08
CA GLU A 164 12.53 1.40 7.68
C GLU A 164 13.72 1.28 6.74
N SER A 165 14.83 1.99 7.01
CA SER A 165 16.06 1.90 6.21
C SER A 165 16.64 0.48 6.21
N LYS A 166 16.68 -0.18 7.39
CA LYS A 166 17.14 -1.57 7.51
C LYS A 166 16.21 -2.56 6.82
N VAL A 167 14.90 -2.31 6.87
CA VAL A 167 13.90 -3.15 6.18
C VAL A 167 14.02 -2.99 4.67
N MET A 168 14.16 -1.76 4.16
CA MET A 168 14.31 -1.49 2.73
C MET A 168 15.55 -2.16 2.14
N ALA A 169 16.67 -2.18 2.88
CA ALA A 169 17.87 -2.91 2.45
C ALA A 169 17.61 -4.41 2.17
N LYS A 170 16.65 -5.03 2.87
CA LYS A 170 16.25 -6.43 2.66
C LYS A 170 15.16 -6.56 1.60
N ILE A 171 14.18 -5.66 1.60
CA ILE A 171 13.05 -5.67 0.67
C ILE A 171 13.49 -5.51 -0.78
N ILE A 172 14.51 -4.70 -1.04
CA ILE A 172 15.05 -4.49 -2.39
C ILE A 172 15.55 -5.82 -2.99
N GLU A 173 16.17 -6.68 -2.17
CA GLU A 173 16.61 -8.01 -2.61
C GLU A 173 15.46 -9.02 -2.68
N LYS A 174 14.56 -8.98 -1.70
CA LYS A 174 13.43 -9.91 -1.57
C LYS A 174 12.18 -9.18 -1.10
N PRO A 175 11.27 -8.81 -2.03
CA PRO A 175 10.03 -8.13 -1.67
C PRO A 175 9.12 -9.01 -0.82
N GLU A 176 9.01 -8.68 0.46
CA GLU A 176 8.08 -9.32 1.40
C GLU A 176 7.63 -8.32 2.47
N ILE A 177 6.60 -8.69 3.23
CA ILE A 177 6.08 -7.85 4.33
C ILE A 177 6.93 -8.09 5.57
N TYR A 178 7.37 -7.02 6.21
CA TYR A 178 8.12 -7.05 7.47
C TYR A 178 7.28 -6.52 8.62
N TYR A 179 7.41 -7.14 9.79
CA TYR A 179 6.72 -6.75 11.01
C TYR A 179 7.72 -6.41 12.12
N ASP A 180 7.33 -5.52 13.00
CA ASP A 180 8.00 -5.24 14.27
C ASP A 180 6.96 -5.11 15.38
N GLU A 181 6.95 -6.09 16.28
CA GLU A 181 6.03 -6.16 17.41
C GLU A 181 6.57 -5.42 18.66
N GLN A 182 7.82 -4.94 18.60
CA GLN A 182 8.54 -4.28 19.69
C GLN A 182 8.87 -2.82 19.34
N ALA A 183 8.22 -2.27 18.32
CA ALA A 183 8.46 -0.91 17.88
C ALA A 183 8.10 0.10 18.97
N ILE A 184 8.88 1.17 19.05
CA ILE A 184 8.60 2.36 19.85
C ILE A 184 8.51 3.54 18.89
N ILE A 185 7.34 4.15 18.78
CA ILE A 185 7.08 5.30 17.91
C ILE A 185 6.64 6.47 18.77
N ASN A 186 7.41 7.57 18.75
CA ASN A 186 7.17 8.75 19.61
C ASN A 186 6.99 8.36 21.09
N ASP A 187 7.92 7.56 21.62
CA ASP A 187 7.93 7.04 23.00
C ASP A 187 6.74 6.14 23.39
N LYS A 188 5.96 5.67 22.42
CA LYS A 188 4.83 4.77 22.64
C LYS A 188 5.09 3.39 22.03
N PRO A 189 4.81 2.30 22.76
CA PRO A 189 4.81 0.95 22.19
C PRO A 189 3.85 0.86 21.02
N ALA A 190 4.29 0.25 19.93
CA ALA A 190 3.49 0.06 18.72
C ALA A 190 3.76 -1.28 18.06
N TYR A 191 2.77 -1.76 17.30
CA TYR A 191 2.98 -2.75 16.25
C TYR A 191 3.26 -2.02 14.95
N ARG A 192 4.21 -2.52 14.17
CA ARG A 192 4.60 -1.91 12.90
C ARG A 192 4.66 -2.93 11.79
N GLN A 193 4.26 -2.49 10.60
CA GLN A 193 4.35 -3.21 9.36
C GLN A 193 5.05 -2.35 8.31
N PHE A 194 5.83 -2.98 7.45
CA PHE A 194 6.33 -2.39 6.20
C PHE A 194 5.95 -3.30 5.05
N THR A 195 5.24 -2.74 4.07
CA THR A 195 4.79 -3.45 2.86
C THR A 195 5.45 -2.84 1.64
N PRO A 196 6.15 -3.62 0.79
CA PRO A 196 6.76 -3.10 -0.42
C PRO A 196 5.69 -2.60 -1.38
N LEU A 197 5.99 -1.48 -2.06
CA LEU A 197 5.20 -0.99 -3.18
C LEU A 197 6.00 -1.21 -4.47
N PRO A 198 5.72 -2.29 -5.22
CA PRO A 198 6.41 -2.54 -6.48
C PRO A 198 6.07 -1.44 -7.49
N MET A 199 7.03 -1.16 -8.38
CA MET A 199 6.80 -0.25 -9.49
C MET A 199 5.72 -0.79 -10.43
N ALA A 200 4.92 0.11 -10.98
CA ALA A 200 3.94 -0.22 -11.99
C ALA A 200 4.08 0.73 -13.19
N PRO A 201 3.60 0.37 -14.39
CA PRO A 201 3.75 1.19 -15.61
C PRO A 201 3.31 2.63 -15.43
N TYR A 202 2.29 2.82 -14.59
CA TYR A 202 1.72 4.12 -14.37
C TYR A 202 2.58 5.05 -13.49
N CYS A 203 3.45 4.50 -12.63
CA CYS A 203 4.40 5.28 -11.84
C CYS A 203 5.40 6.02 -12.73
N LEU A 204 5.72 5.44 -13.90
CA LEU A 204 6.69 5.97 -14.84
C LEU A 204 6.24 7.30 -15.48
N LYS A 205 4.94 7.63 -15.42
CA LYS A 205 4.43 8.92 -15.91
C LYS A 205 5.05 10.13 -15.21
N CYS A 206 5.49 9.96 -13.96
CA CYS A 206 6.16 11.02 -13.17
C CYS A 206 7.60 10.66 -12.82
N HIS A 207 7.90 9.36 -12.71
CA HIS A 207 9.22 8.92 -12.25
C HIS A 207 10.10 8.28 -13.34
N GLY A 208 9.55 8.02 -14.53
CA GLY A 208 10.23 7.32 -15.61
C GLY A 208 11.16 8.22 -16.42
N SER A 209 11.45 7.83 -17.64
CA SER A 209 12.16 8.68 -18.61
C SER A 209 11.24 9.72 -19.24
N MET A 210 11.81 10.69 -19.97
CA MET A 210 11.06 11.74 -20.67
C MET A 210 10.02 11.21 -21.66
N GLU A 211 10.25 10.04 -22.25
CA GLU A 211 9.28 9.36 -23.13
C GLU A 211 7.98 8.99 -22.41
N HIS A 212 8.06 8.75 -21.10
CA HIS A 212 6.90 8.43 -20.28
C HIS A 212 6.14 9.67 -19.81
N ASN A 213 6.73 10.86 -19.90
CA ASN A 213 6.17 12.10 -19.39
C ASN A 213 4.94 12.53 -20.21
N PRO A 214 3.73 12.58 -19.63
CA PRO A 214 2.54 13.02 -20.33
C PRO A 214 2.64 14.46 -20.87
N LEU A 215 3.48 15.31 -20.29
CA LEU A 215 3.71 16.68 -20.76
C LEU A 215 4.45 16.76 -22.10
N ASN A 216 5.13 15.67 -22.50
CA ASN A 216 5.85 15.56 -23.76
C ASN A 216 4.99 14.94 -24.88
N ALA A 217 3.78 14.47 -24.56
CA ALA A 217 2.92 13.81 -25.54
C ALA A 217 2.55 14.75 -26.70
N GLY A 218 2.86 14.33 -27.93
CA GLY A 218 2.56 15.08 -29.15
C GLY A 218 3.49 16.25 -29.45
N LYS A 219 4.60 16.40 -28.72
CA LYS A 219 5.62 17.44 -28.96
C LYS A 219 6.87 16.86 -29.61
N ASP A 220 7.60 17.72 -30.32
CA ASP A 220 8.92 17.40 -30.84
C ASP A 220 9.93 17.22 -29.70
N LYS A 221 10.97 16.40 -29.92
CA LYS A 221 11.93 16.02 -28.86
C LYS A 221 12.70 17.22 -28.31
N GLU A 222 12.88 18.24 -29.14
CA GLU A 222 13.53 19.51 -28.80
C GLU A 222 12.71 20.32 -27.76
N GLU A 223 11.41 20.05 -27.64
CA GLU A 223 10.50 20.68 -26.68
C GLU A 223 10.24 19.83 -25.44
N TRP A 224 10.86 18.65 -25.35
CA TRP A 224 10.65 17.76 -24.22
C TRP A 224 11.24 18.33 -22.94
N THR A 225 10.56 18.03 -21.84
CA THR A 225 11.00 18.34 -20.50
C THR A 225 11.19 17.07 -19.67
N ASN A 226 12.20 17.07 -18.81
CA ASN A 226 12.39 16.11 -17.73
C ASN A 226 11.69 16.54 -16.43
N ILE A 227 10.86 17.58 -16.46
CA ILE A 227 10.03 18.00 -15.33
C ILE A 227 8.66 17.32 -15.47
N ASP A 228 8.22 16.61 -14.43
CA ASP A 228 6.92 15.99 -14.43
C ASP A 228 5.77 16.97 -14.14
N MET A 229 4.53 16.48 -14.26
CA MET A 229 3.33 17.28 -14.00
C MET A 229 3.20 17.83 -12.58
N THR A 230 3.97 17.32 -11.63
CA THR A 230 4.02 17.82 -10.25
C THR A 230 5.10 18.87 -10.03
N GLY A 231 5.92 19.16 -11.04
CA GLY A 231 6.96 20.19 -11.01
C GLY A 231 8.33 19.69 -10.52
N PHE A 232 8.54 18.39 -10.43
CA PHE A 232 9.83 17.81 -10.04
C PHE A 232 10.56 17.21 -11.24
N GLU A 233 11.89 17.18 -11.18
CA GLU A 233 12.69 16.40 -12.12
C GLU A 233 12.35 14.91 -12.00
N MET A 234 12.18 14.26 -13.16
CA MET A 234 11.94 12.83 -13.26
C MET A 234 13.22 12.05 -12.95
N GLU A 235 13.09 10.95 -12.22
CA GLU A 235 14.22 10.15 -11.72
C GLU A 235 14.75 9.11 -12.70
N ASN A 236 14.14 8.95 -13.88
CA ASN A 236 14.47 7.91 -14.86
C ASN A 236 14.34 6.47 -14.33
N TRP A 237 13.40 6.23 -13.42
CA TRP A 237 13.10 4.89 -12.93
C TRP A 237 12.50 4.00 -14.02
N THR A 238 12.62 2.71 -13.79
CA THR A 238 12.11 1.59 -14.58
C THR A 238 11.21 0.72 -13.71
N LEU A 239 10.53 -0.26 -14.31
CA LEU A 239 9.72 -1.21 -13.56
C LEU A 239 10.51 -2.10 -12.58
N ASN A 240 11.83 -2.17 -12.74
CA ASN A 240 12.70 -2.95 -11.87
C ASN A 240 13.19 -2.15 -10.66
N ASP A 241 12.99 -0.84 -10.65
CA ASP A 241 13.39 0.01 -9.53
C ASP A 241 12.46 -0.16 -8.33
N PHE A 242 13.03 0.00 -7.14
CA PHE A 242 12.29 -0.11 -5.90
C PHE A 242 11.43 1.14 -5.66
N GLY A 243 10.14 1.09 -5.97
CA GLY A 243 9.21 2.21 -5.82
C GLY A 243 8.97 2.73 -4.39
N GLY A 244 9.52 2.06 -3.38
CA GLY A 244 9.32 2.38 -1.97
C GLY A 244 8.39 1.40 -1.27
N GLY A 245 7.79 1.83 -0.17
CA GLY A 245 6.86 1.02 0.59
C GLY A 245 5.99 1.82 1.53
N VAL A 246 4.99 1.13 2.06
CA VAL A 246 4.04 1.67 3.04
C VAL A 246 4.45 1.16 4.41
N SER A 247 4.83 2.08 5.32
CA SER A 247 4.97 1.77 6.73
C SER A 247 3.71 2.17 7.48
N ILE A 248 3.13 1.21 8.20
CA ILE A 248 2.00 1.43 9.10
C ILE A 248 2.42 1.09 10.51
N SER A 249 2.08 1.93 11.46
CA SER A 249 2.21 1.61 12.89
C SER A 249 0.92 1.89 13.63
N ILE A 250 0.58 0.99 14.56
CA ILE A 250 -0.57 1.10 15.45
C ILE A 250 -0.05 1.06 16.90
N GLU A 251 -0.36 2.09 17.68
CA GLU A 251 -0.07 2.13 19.11
C GLU A 251 -0.73 0.91 19.81
N LYS A 252 0.00 0.22 20.70
CA LYS A 252 -0.55 -0.99 21.34
C LYS A 252 -1.81 -0.70 22.16
N SER A 253 -1.86 0.48 22.79
CA SER A 253 -2.97 0.95 23.62
C SER A 253 -4.30 1.16 22.88
N VAL A 254 -4.34 1.02 21.55
CA VAL A 254 -5.58 1.08 20.76
C VAL A 254 -5.99 -0.28 20.16
N LEU A 255 -5.24 -1.34 20.45
CA LEU A 255 -5.55 -2.73 20.09
C LEU A 255 -5.74 -3.64 21.31
N GLU A 256 -5.06 -3.33 22.41
CA GLU A 256 -5.24 -3.95 23.75
C GLU A 256 -6.39 -3.30 24.53
#